data_AF-A0AAV4LDR6-F1
#
_entry.id   AF-A0AAV4LDR6-F1
#
_cell.length_a   1.000
_cell.length_b   1.000
_cell.length_c   1.000
_cell.angle_alpha   90.00
_cell.angle_beta   90.00
_cell.angle_gamma   90.00
#
_symmetry.space_group_name_H-M   'P 1'
#
loop_
_entity.id
_entity.type
_entity.pdbx_description
1 polymer ?
#
loop_
_entity_poly.entity_id
_entity_poly.type
_entity_poly.pdbx_seq_one_letter_code
_entity_poly.pdbx_strand_id
1 'polypeptide(L)'
;MQYTQNYNLKKPDPNDTYDKQHDNDNMDIIDAQLHANAQSASNALAVANAAVPQSTVGQPGGVASLDQSGKVPVNQLPVANIASLGSKNTDVDFFTAVIQRADTRGNTFTYDTVTGNLLQVLERDPATNTTIKTINYTYDSSGNLTQMQEIVGGKTITTTYSYDPTTGNLTGTGRSVQ
;
A
#
# COMPACT_ATOMS: atom_id res chain seq x y z
N MET A 1 44.16 27.26 -53.75
CA MET A 1 42.79 27.05 -53.26
C MET A 1 42.79 26.30 -51.94
N GLN A 2 42.30 26.96 -50.88
CA GLN A 2 42.12 26.40 -49.55
C GLN A 2 40.65 26.04 -49.31
N TYR A 3 40.35 25.17 -48.35
CA TYR A 3 38.97 24.74 -48.05
C TYR A 3 38.63 24.88 -46.56
N THR A 4 37.34 25.05 -46.23
CA THR A 4 36.87 24.96 -44.84
C THR A 4 36.84 23.50 -44.36
N GLN A 5 37.10 23.27 -43.07
CA GLN A 5 37.19 21.92 -42.50
C GLN A 5 35.87 21.13 -42.53
N ASN A 6 34.73 21.77 -42.23
CA ASN A 6 33.49 21.04 -41.95
C ASN A 6 32.63 20.77 -43.20
N TYR A 7 32.61 21.73 -44.13
CA TYR A 7 31.73 21.70 -45.30
C TYR A 7 32.49 21.83 -46.61
N ASN A 8 33.84 21.80 -46.56
CA ASN A 8 34.69 21.87 -47.73
C ASN A 8 34.36 23.04 -48.69
N LEU A 9 33.95 24.18 -48.13
CA LEU A 9 33.70 25.41 -48.89
C LEU A 9 35.03 25.96 -49.42
N LYS A 10 35.03 26.37 -50.68
CA LYS A 10 36.19 26.99 -51.35
C LYS A 10 36.49 28.34 -50.72
N LYS A 11 37.74 28.55 -50.31
CA LYS A 11 38.24 29.83 -49.80
C LYS A 11 39.09 30.50 -50.87
N PRO A 12 38.86 31.80 -51.17
CA PRO A 12 39.72 32.54 -52.09
C PRO A 12 41.11 32.73 -51.49
N ASP A 13 42.15 32.58 -52.31
CA ASP A 13 43.52 32.96 -51.97
C ASP A 13 43.70 34.50 -52.14
N PRO A 14 44.67 35.14 -51.46
CA PRO A 14 44.82 36.60 -51.46
C PRO A 14 44.96 37.26 -52.85
N ASN A 15 45.35 36.49 -53.86
CA ASN A 15 45.57 36.96 -55.24
C ASN A 15 44.59 36.32 -56.25
N ASP A 16 43.54 35.62 -55.79
CA ASP A 16 42.56 35.01 -56.70
C ASP A 16 41.70 36.07 -57.39
N THR A 17 41.47 35.88 -58.68
CA THR A 17 40.42 36.61 -59.41
C THR A 17 39.05 36.05 -59.05
N TYR A 18 38.03 36.91 -58.98
CA TYR A 18 36.66 36.51 -58.67
C TYR A 18 36.11 35.48 -59.68
N ASP A 19 35.61 34.34 -59.17
CA ASP A 19 34.98 33.28 -59.96
C ASP A 19 33.57 32.97 -59.43
N LYS A 20 32.57 33.25 -60.25
CA LYS A 20 31.14 33.05 -59.93
C LYS A 20 30.78 31.59 -59.71
N GLN A 21 31.48 30.65 -60.34
CA GLN A 21 31.16 29.23 -60.19
C GLN A 21 31.51 28.75 -58.78
N HIS A 22 32.63 29.22 -58.23
CA HIS A 22 33.02 28.87 -56.86
C HIS A 22 32.01 29.37 -55.82
N ASP A 23 31.46 30.57 -56.03
CA ASP A 23 30.40 31.11 -55.19
C ASP A 23 29.13 30.29 -55.28
N ASN A 24 28.69 29.94 -56.50
CA ASN A 24 27.52 29.10 -56.71
C ASN A 24 27.69 27.73 -56.03
N ASP A 25 28.83 27.07 -56.22
CA ASP A 25 29.11 25.77 -55.59
C ASP A 25 29.10 25.86 -54.06
N ASN A 26 29.66 26.93 -53.49
CA ASN A 26 29.64 27.15 -52.04
C ASN A 26 28.21 27.43 -51.53
N MET A 27 27.43 28.20 -52.28
CA MET A 27 26.03 28.49 -51.96
C MET A 27 25.17 27.22 -51.98
N ASP A 28 25.39 26.33 -52.94
CA ASP A 28 24.70 25.03 -53.00
C ASP A 28 25.01 24.17 -51.77
N ILE A 29 26.29 24.14 -51.34
CA ILE A 29 26.69 23.42 -50.12
C ILE A 29 26.04 24.04 -48.87
N ILE A 30 26.03 25.37 -48.77
CA ILE A 30 25.43 26.08 -47.63
C ILE A 30 23.92 25.85 -47.57
N ASP A 31 23.22 25.95 -48.69
CA ASP A 31 21.78 25.71 -48.79
C ASP A 31 21.43 24.28 -48.36
N ALA A 32 22.14 23.29 -48.92
CA ALA A 32 21.94 21.89 -48.56
C ALA A 32 22.18 21.63 -47.07
N GLN A 33 23.24 22.21 -46.49
CA GLN A 33 23.54 22.03 -45.07
C GLN A 33 22.53 22.75 -44.17
N LEU A 34 22.09 23.95 -44.54
CA LEU A 34 21.09 24.69 -43.79
C LEU A 34 19.76 23.93 -43.78
N HIS A 35 19.38 23.35 -44.92
CA HIS A 35 18.23 22.48 -45.03
C HIS A 35 18.36 21.22 -44.16
N ALA A 36 19.51 20.54 -44.18
CA ALA A 36 19.77 19.37 -43.35
C ALA A 36 19.74 19.71 -41.84
N ASN A 37 20.26 20.87 -41.44
CA ASN A 37 20.20 21.35 -40.07
C ASN A 37 18.75 21.63 -39.64
N ALA A 38 17.95 22.25 -40.52
CA ALA A 38 16.54 22.51 -40.26
C ALA A 38 15.73 21.21 -40.10
N GLN A 39 15.97 20.22 -40.97
CA GLN A 39 15.35 18.90 -40.83
C GLN A 39 15.76 18.21 -39.53
N SER A 40 17.06 18.25 -39.19
CA SER A 40 17.56 17.65 -37.95
C SER A 40 16.92 18.26 -36.71
N ALA A 41 16.74 19.58 -36.68
CA ALA A 41 16.01 20.28 -35.61
C ALA A 41 14.53 19.85 -35.54
N SER A 42 13.87 19.75 -36.69
CA SER A 42 12.48 19.27 -36.78
C SER A 42 12.34 17.83 -36.27
N ASN A 43 13.27 16.95 -36.65
CA ASN A 43 13.27 15.56 -36.22
C ASN A 43 13.53 15.44 -34.71
N ALA A 44 14.45 16.23 -34.16
CA ALA A 44 14.70 16.27 -32.73
C ALA A 44 13.46 16.71 -31.94
N LEU A 45 12.73 17.73 -32.42
CA LEU A 45 11.47 18.17 -31.82
C LEU A 45 10.40 17.08 -31.88
N ALA A 46 10.29 16.37 -33.01
CA ALA A 46 9.35 15.27 -33.16
C ALA A 46 9.64 14.12 -32.17
N VAL A 47 10.92 13.75 -32.00
CA VAL A 47 11.34 12.73 -31.03
C VAL A 47 11.06 13.18 -29.60
N ALA A 48 11.38 14.43 -29.25
CA ALA A 48 11.13 14.97 -27.91
C ALA A 48 9.63 14.97 -27.56
N ASN A 49 8.77 15.38 -28.50
CA ASN A 49 7.32 15.35 -28.32
C ASN A 49 6.76 13.93 -28.24
N ALA A 50 7.41 12.96 -28.88
CA ALA A 50 7.00 11.55 -28.86
C ALA A 50 7.50 10.78 -27.64
N ALA A 51 8.45 11.31 -26.86
CA ALA A 51 9.03 10.62 -25.70
C ALA A 51 8.00 10.28 -24.61
N VAL A 52 6.95 11.12 -24.49
CA VAL A 52 5.74 10.79 -23.73
C VAL A 52 4.55 10.96 -24.67
N PRO A 53 4.12 9.89 -25.36
CA PRO A 53 2.99 9.97 -26.27
C PRO A 53 1.74 10.42 -25.50
N GLN A 54 1.11 11.52 -25.90
CA GLN A 54 -0.11 12.00 -25.26
C GLN A 54 -1.24 10.95 -25.28
N SER A 55 -1.21 10.06 -26.26
CA SER A 55 -2.16 8.94 -26.37
C SER A 55 -2.01 7.89 -25.26
N THR A 56 -0.88 7.82 -24.54
CA THR A 56 -0.66 6.84 -23.47
C THR A 56 -0.81 7.43 -22.07
N VAL A 57 -1.00 8.75 -21.95
CA VAL A 57 -1.17 9.43 -20.67
C VAL A 57 -2.57 9.13 -20.11
N GLY A 58 -2.60 8.59 -18.90
CA GLY A 58 -3.82 8.23 -18.19
C GLY A 58 -4.57 7.00 -18.75
N GLN A 59 -3.98 6.31 -19.73
CA GLN A 59 -4.51 5.06 -20.27
C GLN A 59 -3.97 3.84 -19.50
N PRO A 60 -4.72 2.72 -19.44
CA PRO A 60 -4.22 1.47 -18.89
C PRO A 60 -2.93 1.00 -19.59
N GLY A 61 -1.92 0.59 -18.80
CA GLY A 61 -0.61 0.17 -19.31
C GLY A 61 0.30 1.31 -19.81
N GLY A 62 -0.14 2.56 -19.67
CA GLY A 62 0.62 3.75 -20.03
C GLY A 62 1.26 4.45 -18.82
N VAL A 63 1.35 5.77 -18.89
CA VAL A 63 1.91 6.62 -17.82
C VAL A 63 0.80 7.36 -17.08
N ALA A 64 0.96 7.56 -15.78
CA ALA A 64 0.00 8.33 -14.99
C ALA A 64 0.00 9.81 -15.40
N SER A 65 -1.18 10.45 -15.37
CA SER A 65 -1.30 11.90 -15.52
C SER A 65 -1.19 12.59 -14.16
N LEU A 66 -0.97 13.91 -14.16
CA LEU A 66 -1.04 14.74 -12.95
C LEU A 66 -2.25 15.67 -13.00
N ASP A 67 -2.83 15.97 -11.83
CA ASP A 67 -3.86 16.99 -11.65
C ASP A 67 -3.26 18.40 -11.54
N GLN A 68 -4.11 19.40 -11.33
CA GLN A 68 -3.71 20.81 -11.21
C GLN A 68 -2.77 21.07 -10.01
N SER A 69 -2.71 20.17 -9.03
CA SER A 69 -1.83 20.23 -7.87
C SER A 69 -0.52 19.45 -8.06
N GLY A 70 -0.32 18.83 -9.23
CA GLY A 70 0.86 18.03 -9.55
C GLY A 70 0.82 16.63 -8.96
N LYS A 71 -0.36 16.09 -8.63
CA LYS A 71 -0.54 14.74 -8.05
C LYS A 71 -1.22 13.80 -9.02
N VAL A 72 -0.98 12.49 -8.86
CA VAL A 72 -1.70 11.47 -9.64
C VAL A 72 -3.18 11.48 -9.24
N PRO A 73 -4.12 11.67 -10.18
CA PRO A 73 -5.55 11.63 -9.91
C PRO A 73 -5.98 10.30 -9.26
N VAL A 74 -6.87 10.37 -8.27
CA VAL A 74 -7.30 9.20 -7.49
C VAL A 74 -7.99 8.11 -8.33
N ASN A 75 -8.57 8.46 -9.47
CA ASN A 75 -9.20 7.50 -10.40
C ASN A 75 -8.17 6.66 -11.20
N GLN A 76 -6.90 7.04 -11.20
CA GLN A 76 -5.80 6.25 -11.80
C GLN A 76 -5.08 5.38 -10.77
N LEU A 77 -5.40 5.55 -9.50
CA LEU A 77 -4.92 4.68 -8.45
C LEU A 77 -5.88 3.48 -8.36
N PRO A 78 -5.38 2.26 -8.11
CA PRO A 78 -6.25 1.21 -7.64
C PRO A 78 -6.95 1.73 -6.39
N VAL A 79 -8.27 1.62 -6.35
CA VAL A 79 -9.01 1.76 -5.11
C VAL A 79 -8.51 0.65 -4.18
N ALA A 80 -7.52 0.99 -3.36
CA ALA A 80 -7.23 0.15 -2.24
C ALA A 80 -8.54 0.10 -1.44
N ASN A 81 -9.03 -1.10 -1.15
CA ASN A 81 -10.06 -1.32 -0.13
C ASN A 81 -9.46 -0.96 1.24
N ILE A 82 -8.94 0.25 1.39
CA ILE A 82 -8.70 0.85 2.69
C ILE A 82 -10.10 1.22 3.12
N ALA A 83 -10.67 0.43 4.03
CA ALA A 83 -11.84 0.85 4.78
C ALA A 83 -11.48 2.23 5.34
N SER A 84 -12.02 3.28 4.74
CA SER A 84 -11.92 4.62 5.26
C SER A 84 -12.68 4.58 6.58
N LEU A 85 -11.97 4.59 7.70
CA LEU A 85 -12.60 4.51 9.03
C LEU A 85 -13.22 5.85 9.46
N GLY A 86 -13.58 6.69 8.48
CA GLY A 86 -13.96 8.09 8.67
C GLY A 86 -12.81 9.08 8.51
N SER A 87 -13.16 10.34 8.25
CA SER A 87 -12.23 11.48 8.24
C SER A 87 -12.27 12.29 9.55
N LYS A 88 -13.27 12.03 10.41
CA LYS A 88 -13.48 12.66 11.72
C LYS A 88 -13.88 11.61 12.75
N ASN A 89 -13.74 11.95 14.03
CA ASN A 89 -14.07 11.07 15.16
C ASN A 89 -15.57 10.71 15.29
N THR A 90 -16.44 11.34 14.49
CA THR A 90 -17.89 11.11 14.48
C THR A 90 -18.37 10.34 13.26
N ASP A 91 -17.49 10.06 12.31
CA ASP A 91 -17.86 9.42 11.06
C ASP A 91 -18.07 7.92 11.32
N VAL A 92 -19.21 7.38 10.89
CA VAL A 92 -19.55 5.96 10.99
C VAL A 92 -19.80 5.45 9.57
N ASP A 93 -18.87 4.68 9.02
CA ASP A 93 -19.01 4.05 7.70
C ASP A 93 -19.47 2.60 7.86
N PHE A 94 -20.63 2.29 7.26
CA PHE A 94 -21.23 0.97 7.27
C PHE A 94 -20.77 0.18 6.04
N PHE A 95 -19.68 -0.58 6.16
CA PHE A 95 -19.23 -1.49 5.10
C PHE A 95 -19.96 -2.82 5.17
N THR A 96 -20.39 -3.34 4.02
CA THR A 96 -21.04 -4.66 3.93
C THR A 96 -20.09 -5.80 4.33
N ALA A 97 -18.78 -5.62 4.16
CA ALA A 97 -17.74 -6.49 4.70
C ALA A 97 -16.39 -5.77 4.81
N VAL A 98 -15.69 -5.94 5.93
CA VAL A 98 -14.28 -5.58 6.12
C VAL A 98 -13.47 -6.88 6.08
N ILE A 99 -12.50 -7.02 5.17
CA ILE A 99 -11.51 -8.11 5.27
C ILE A 99 -10.47 -7.69 6.32
N GLN A 100 -10.87 -7.80 7.58
CA GLN A 100 -9.89 -8.00 8.64
C GLN A 100 -9.36 -9.42 8.45
N ARG A 101 -8.05 -9.64 8.61
CA ARG A 101 -7.62 -10.93 9.15
C ARG A 101 -8.12 -10.97 10.59
N ALA A 102 -9.43 -11.16 10.73
CA ALA A 102 -10.06 -11.45 11.97
C ALA A 102 -9.37 -12.72 12.45
N ASP A 103 -8.86 -12.69 13.66
CA ASP A 103 -8.92 -13.90 14.43
C ASP A 103 -10.41 -14.26 14.48
N THR A 104 -10.85 -15.15 13.61
CA THR A 104 -12.27 -15.42 13.40
C THR A 104 -12.84 -16.23 14.58
N ARG A 105 -12.03 -16.59 15.57
CA ARG A 105 -12.43 -17.35 16.76
C ARG A 105 -13.55 -16.63 17.51
N GLY A 106 -14.69 -17.30 17.63
CA GLY A 106 -15.87 -16.80 18.33
C GLY A 106 -15.83 -17.17 19.81
N ASN A 107 -16.11 -16.22 20.70
CA ASN A 107 -16.24 -16.49 22.13
C ASN A 107 -17.71 -16.60 22.54
N THR A 108 -18.07 -17.68 23.24
CA THR A 108 -19.37 -17.85 23.89
C THR A 108 -19.20 -17.75 25.39
N PHE A 109 -19.93 -16.84 26.03
CA PHE A 109 -19.90 -16.61 27.48
C PHE A 109 -21.17 -17.19 28.11
N THR A 110 -21.01 -18.02 29.15
CA THR A 110 -22.11 -18.57 29.93
C THR A 110 -22.06 -17.97 31.32
N TYR A 111 -23.18 -17.38 31.76
CA TYR A 111 -23.30 -16.75 33.08
C TYR A 111 -24.26 -17.55 33.96
N ASP A 112 -24.03 -17.48 35.27
CA ASP A 112 -24.99 -17.89 36.27
C ASP A 112 -26.20 -16.95 36.26
N THR A 113 -27.40 -17.49 36.12
CA THR A 113 -28.62 -16.69 35.93
C THR A 113 -29.13 -16.03 37.21
N VAL A 114 -28.58 -16.40 38.37
CA VAL A 114 -28.98 -15.87 39.68
C VAL A 114 -27.98 -14.82 40.16
N THR A 115 -26.69 -15.14 40.12
CA THR A 115 -25.60 -14.30 40.63
C THR A 115 -24.99 -13.39 39.56
N GLY A 116 -25.17 -13.71 38.27
CA GLY A 116 -24.54 -12.99 37.16
C GLY A 116 -23.05 -13.32 36.95
N ASN A 117 -22.49 -14.25 37.73
CA ASN A 117 -21.09 -14.64 37.62
C ASN A 117 -20.81 -15.38 36.30
N LEU A 118 -19.66 -15.13 35.68
CA LEU A 118 -19.25 -15.81 34.44
C LEU A 118 -18.83 -17.25 34.76
N LEU A 119 -19.58 -18.25 34.32
CA LEU A 119 -19.28 -19.67 34.60
C LEU A 119 -18.37 -20.30 33.55
N GLN A 120 -18.46 -19.90 32.29
CA GLN A 120 -17.70 -20.53 31.21
C GLN A 120 -17.43 -19.57 30.04
N VAL A 121 -16.25 -19.73 29.44
CA VAL A 121 -15.91 -19.17 28.12
C VAL A 121 -15.52 -20.29 27.19
N LEU A 122 -16.18 -20.37 26.03
CA LEU A 122 -15.82 -21.27 24.94
C LEU A 122 -15.26 -20.46 23.79
N GLU A 123 -14.02 -20.74 23.41
CA GLU A 123 -13.42 -20.21 22.19
C GLU A 123 -13.63 -21.25 21.09
N ARG A 124 -14.30 -20.84 20.01
CA ARG A 124 -14.74 -21.74 18.94
C ARG A 124 -14.18 -21.33 17.59
N ASP A 125 -13.88 -22.32 16.77
CA ASP A 125 -13.71 -22.13 15.35
C ASP A 125 -15.06 -21.69 14.75
N PRO A 126 -15.16 -20.52 14.11
CA PRO A 126 -16.42 -19.99 13.60
C PRO A 126 -16.94 -20.72 12.36
N ALA A 127 -16.06 -21.37 11.60
CA ALA A 127 -16.42 -22.06 10.36
C ALA A 127 -17.02 -23.43 10.67
N THR A 128 -16.55 -24.08 11.74
CA THR A 128 -16.96 -25.43 12.14
C THR A 128 -17.78 -25.48 13.43
N ASN A 129 -17.87 -24.36 14.16
CA ASN A 129 -18.47 -24.24 15.49
C ASN A 129 -17.86 -25.20 16.54
N THR A 130 -16.63 -25.67 16.30
CA THR A 130 -15.92 -26.59 17.19
C THR A 130 -15.26 -25.81 18.33
N THR A 131 -15.33 -26.32 19.55
CA THR A 131 -14.64 -25.70 20.70
C THR A 131 -13.15 -26.02 20.63
N ILE A 132 -12.32 -24.98 20.58
CA ILE A 132 -10.86 -25.07 20.58
C ILE A 132 -10.32 -24.96 22.01
N LYS A 133 -10.97 -24.14 22.84
CA LYS A 133 -10.62 -23.90 24.23
C LYS A 133 -11.86 -23.72 25.09
N THR A 134 -11.86 -24.32 26.26
CA THR A 134 -12.87 -24.13 27.31
C THR A 134 -12.20 -23.54 28.54
N ILE A 135 -12.78 -22.49 29.10
CA ILE A 135 -12.40 -21.97 30.42
C ILE A 135 -13.63 -22.06 31.33
N ASN A 136 -13.53 -22.81 32.42
CA ASN A 136 -14.56 -22.90 33.45
C ASN A 136 -14.14 -22.08 34.67
N TYR A 137 -15.10 -21.42 35.30
CA TYR A 137 -14.89 -20.63 36.51
C TYR A 137 -15.80 -21.12 37.62
N THR A 138 -15.28 -21.09 38.85
CA THR A 138 -16.02 -21.46 40.05
C THR A 138 -15.81 -20.39 41.10
N TYR A 139 -16.85 -20.10 41.86
CA TYR A 139 -16.89 -19.01 42.80
C TYR A 139 -17.31 -19.52 44.19
N ASP A 140 -16.90 -18.81 45.24
CA ASP A 140 -17.48 -19.00 46.57
C ASP A 140 -18.85 -18.29 46.69
N SER A 141 -19.49 -18.42 47.85
CA SER A 141 -20.78 -17.77 48.15
C SER A 141 -20.72 -16.25 48.18
N SER A 142 -19.52 -15.67 48.30
CA SER A 142 -19.28 -14.23 48.30
C SER A 142 -18.99 -13.68 46.90
N GLY A 143 -18.93 -14.54 45.88
CA GLY A 143 -18.65 -14.18 44.50
C GLY A 143 -17.16 -14.08 44.16
N ASN A 144 -16.25 -14.50 45.05
CA ASN A 144 -14.82 -14.53 44.74
C ASN A 144 -14.50 -15.75 43.88
N LEU A 145 -13.66 -15.58 42.86
CA LEU A 145 -13.24 -16.66 41.98
C LEU A 145 -12.32 -17.63 42.71
N THR A 146 -12.75 -18.87 42.98
CA THR A 146 -11.97 -19.87 43.73
C THR A 146 -11.20 -20.83 42.83
N GLN A 147 -11.66 -21.05 41.60
CA GLN A 147 -10.91 -21.83 40.61
C GLN A 147 -11.26 -21.42 39.18
N MET A 148 -10.21 -21.40 38.34
CA MET A 148 -10.29 -21.30 36.88
C MET A 148 -9.66 -22.55 36.27
N GLN A 149 -10.39 -23.24 35.39
CA GLN A 149 -9.92 -24.41 34.68
C GLN A 149 -9.91 -24.15 33.17
N GLU A 150 -8.72 -24.20 32.57
CA GLU A 150 -8.48 -24.04 31.14
C GLU A 150 -8.23 -25.40 30.48
N ILE A 151 -9.04 -25.75 29.47
CA ILE A 151 -8.95 -27.00 28.73
C ILE A 151 -8.62 -26.69 27.27
N VAL A 152 -7.44 -27.11 26.81
CA VAL A 152 -6.95 -26.88 25.44
C VAL A 152 -6.17 -28.11 24.98
N GLY A 153 -6.47 -28.59 23.76
CA GLY A 153 -5.73 -29.71 23.17
C GLY A 153 -5.71 -30.98 24.03
N GLY A 154 -6.79 -31.23 24.78
CA GLY A 154 -6.92 -32.38 25.69
C GLY A 154 -6.19 -32.25 27.03
N LYS A 155 -5.48 -31.14 27.28
CA LYS A 155 -4.85 -30.85 28.57
C LYS A 155 -5.76 -29.98 29.42
N THR A 156 -5.74 -30.21 30.73
CA THR A 156 -6.49 -29.42 31.70
C THR A 156 -5.53 -28.69 32.64
N ILE A 157 -5.59 -27.38 32.63
CA ILE A 157 -4.81 -26.49 33.47
C ILE A 157 -5.75 -25.92 34.53
N THR A 158 -5.53 -26.24 35.79
CA THR A 158 -6.36 -25.74 36.89
C THR A 158 -5.56 -24.72 37.69
N THR A 159 -6.12 -23.53 37.87
CA THR A 159 -5.60 -22.48 38.76
C THR A 159 -6.60 -22.31 39.90
N THR A 160 -6.14 -22.41 41.15
CA THR A 160 -6.96 -22.22 42.35
C THR A 160 -6.56 -20.93 43.06
N TYR A 161 -7.54 -20.29 43.69
CA TYR A 161 -7.38 -19.05 44.44
C TYR A 161 -7.96 -19.26 45.85
N SER A 162 -7.19 -18.87 46.85
CA SER A 162 -7.60 -18.91 48.27
C SER A 162 -7.72 -17.49 48.79
N TYR A 163 -8.73 -17.25 49.62
CA TYR A 163 -9.03 -15.94 50.19
C TYR A 163 -9.11 -16.01 51.70
N ASP A 164 -8.81 -14.90 52.36
CA ASP A 164 -9.10 -14.72 53.77
C ASP A 164 -10.62 -14.57 53.95
N PRO A 165 -11.27 -15.41 54.78
CA PRO A 165 -12.73 -15.44 54.88
C PRO A 165 -13.33 -14.19 55.56
N THR A 166 -12.51 -13.38 56.23
CA THR A 166 -12.96 -12.19 56.96
C THR A 166 -12.79 -10.93 56.14
N THR A 167 -11.67 -10.81 55.43
CA THR A 167 -11.30 -9.61 54.67
C THR A 167 -11.58 -9.72 53.17
N GLY A 168 -11.76 -10.93 52.64
CA GLY A 168 -11.92 -11.20 51.21
C GLY A 168 -10.63 -11.04 50.41
N ASN A 169 -9.50 -10.78 51.07
CA ASN A 169 -8.21 -10.60 50.41
C ASN A 169 -7.67 -11.94 49.89
N LEU A 170 -7.04 -11.92 48.72
CA LEU A 170 -6.36 -13.10 48.16
C LEU A 170 -5.17 -13.50 49.06
N THR A 171 -5.16 -14.75 49.51
CA THR A 171 -4.11 -15.31 50.39
C THR A 171 -3.20 -16.31 49.68
N GLY A 172 -3.62 -16.87 48.55
CA GLY A 172 -2.78 -17.81 47.81
C GLY A 172 -3.31 -18.19 46.43
N THR A 173 -2.39 -18.66 45.59
CA THR A 173 -2.70 -19.20 44.26
C THR A 173 -2.00 -20.54 44.06
N GLY A 174 -2.72 -21.53 43.54
CA GLY A 174 -2.17 -22.82 43.13
C GLY A 174 -2.33 -23.03 41.63
N ARG A 175 -1.42 -23.79 41.00
CA ARG A 175 -1.54 -24.19 39.59
C ARG A 175 -1.19 -25.67 39.45
N SER A 176 -2.03 -26.41 38.75
CA SER A 176 -1.78 -27.80 38.35
C SER A 176 -2.09 -27.99 36.86
N VAL A 177 -1.43 -28.98 36.26
CA VAL A 177 -1.64 -29.39 34.86
C VAL A 177 -1.85 -30.89 34.85
N GLN A 178 -2.93 -31.33 34.22
CA GLN A 178 -3.27 -32.74 33.99
C GLN A 178 -3.34 -33.01 32.49
#